data_AF-A0A936T5T9-F1
#
_entry.id   AF-A0A936T5T9-F1
#
_cell.length_a   1.000
_cell.length_b   1.000
_cell.length_c   1.000
_cell.angle_alpha   90.00
_cell.angle_beta   90.00
_cell.angle_gamma   90.00
#
_symmetry.space_group_name_H-M   'P 1'
#
loop_
_entity.id
_entity.type
_entity.pdbx_description
1 polymer ?
#
loop_
_entity_poly.entity_id
_entity_poly.type
_entity_poly.pdbx_seq_one_letter_code
_entity_poly.pdbx_strand_id
1 'polypeptide(L)'
;MAALLPASLHTTGTLPLGTHRVPRAACSFPPYPAGATAHTFGHKELLRVDGRPQFAEVAILRLSEEAGWQGRWVETYGKPALRPGFWRAWHPHGPSAQVQVPIADPGVNERLHAIAAANGNTFGGCWDVVAWKDGRLVFAESKRKGKDRIRATQVRWLEAALRCGCALEDFMVVEWTVG
;
A
#
# COMPACT_ATOMS: atom_id res chain seq x y z
N MET A 1 0.86 -13.07 -20.55
CA MET A 1 2.02 -13.38 -19.69
C MET A 1 1.90 -12.52 -18.44
N ALA A 2 1.91 -13.10 -17.25
CA ALA A 2 1.78 -12.32 -16.02
C ALA A 2 3.01 -11.42 -15.85
N ALA A 3 2.81 -10.10 -15.79
CA ALA A 3 3.84 -9.21 -15.30
C ALA A 3 4.15 -9.61 -13.86
N LEU A 4 5.37 -10.11 -13.64
CA LEU A 4 5.85 -10.51 -12.33
C LEU A 4 6.08 -9.25 -11.48
N LEU A 5 5.69 -9.31 -10.21
CA LEU A 5 6.16 -8.35 -9.21
C LEU A 5 7.70 -8.34 -9.23
N PRO A 6 8.38 -7.25 -8.85
CA PRO A 6 9.84 -7.24 -8.77
C PRO A 6 10.32 -8.36 -7.83
N ALA A 7 11.56 -8.82 -8.01
CA ALA A 7 12.13 -9.90 -7.19
C ALA A 7 12.03 -9.64 -5.68
N SER A 8 12.14 -8.38 -5.27
CA SER A 8 12.01 -7.91 -3.89
C SER A 8 10.58 -8.03 -3.31
N LEU A 9 9.57 -8.16 -4.18
CA LEU A 9 8.17 -8.39 -3.84
C LEU A 9 7.71 -9.81 -4.22
N HIS A 10 8.65 -10.73 -4.47
CA HIS A 10 8.30 -12.13 -4.65
C HIS A 10 7.74 -12.73 -3.35
N THR A 11 6.73 -13.57 -3.52
CA THR A 11 6.08 -14.28 -2.43
C THR A 11 7.10 -15.20 -1.73
N THR A 12 7.40 -14.90 -0.47
CA THR A 12 8.24 -15.73 0.42
C THR A 12 7.40 -16.65 1.32
N GLY A 13 6.07 -16.52 1.29
CA GLY A 13 5.15 -17.34 2.06
C GLY A 13 3.71 -16.82 1.96
N THR A 14 2.85 -17.24 2.88
CA THR A 14 1.49 -16.72 2.99
C THR A 14 1.13 -16.40 4.44
N LEU A 15 0.22 -15.45 4.65
CA LEU A 15 -0.31 -15.09 5.97
C LEU A 15 -1.82 -15.33 6.04
N PRO A 16 -2.34 -15.80 7.20
CA PRO A 16 -3.77 -15.90 7.41
C PRO A 16 -4.38 -14.50 7.58
N LEU A 17 -5.43 -14.22 6.80
CA LEU A 17 -6.24 -13.00 6.88
C LEU A 17 -7.72 -13.40 6.91
N GLY A 18 -8.33 -13.41 8.09
CA GLY A 18 -9.67 -13.97 8.26
C GLY A 18 -9.68 -15.45 7.89
N THR A 19 -10.56 -15.85 6.95
CA THR A 19 -10.65 -17.20 6.40
C THR A 19 -9.73 -17.42 5.18
N HIS A 20 -9.01 -16.39 4.73
CA HIS A 20 -8.16 -16.42 3.55
C HIS A 20 -6.68 -16.59 3.91
N ARG A 21 -5.89 -17.04 2.93
CA ARG A 21 -4.43 -16.97 2.95
C ARG A 21 -3.96 -16.07 1.82
N VAL A 22 -3.26 -15.00 2.16
CA VAL A 22 -2.73 -14.04 1.18
C VAL A 22 -1.22 -14.21 1.02
N PRO A 23 -0.67 -14.00 -0.19
CA PRO A 23 0.76 -13.87 -0.43
C PRO A 23 1.43 -12.92 0.57
N ARG A 24 2.65 -13.28 0.97
CA ARG A 24 3.53 -12.46 1.79
C ARG A 24 4.89 -12.33 1.11
N ALA A 25 5.39 -11.10 1.01
CA ALA A 25 6.80 -10.83 0.74
C ALA A 25 7.50 -10.37 2.02
N ALA A 26 8.76 -10.73 2.18
CA ALA A 26 9.62 -10.27 3.28
C ALA A 26 10.67 -9.31 2.70
N CYS A 27 10.68 -8.07 3.17
CA CYS A 27 11.61 -7.03 2.70
C CYS A 27 12.46 -6.48 3.86
N SER A 28 13.69 -6.05 3.54
CA SER A 28 14.52 -5.26 4.43
C SER A 28 14.80 -3.92 3.74
N PHE A 29 14.55 -2.83 4.45
CA PHE A 29 14.74 -1.49 3.92
C PHE A 29 15.81 -0.72 4.70
N PRO A 30 16.66 0.07 4.00
CA PRO A 30 17.69 0.85 4.67
C PRO A 30 17.05 1.95 5.53
N PRO A 31 17.52 2.15 6.78
CA PRO A 31 17.04 3.23 7.62
C PRO A 31 17.42 4.60 7.01
N TYR A 32 16.58 5.60 7.25
CA TYR A 32 16.99 6.98 7.06
C TYR A 32 17.85 7.44 8.26
N PRO A 33 18.95 8.21 8.05
CA PRO A 33 19.82 8.63 9.14
C PRO A 33 19.07 9.35 10.26
N ALA A 34 19.41 9.01 11.50
CA ALA A 34 18.93 9.73 12.67
C ALA A 34 19.35 11.21 12.64
N GLY A 35 18.51 12.09 13.17
CA GLY A 35 18.80 13.53 13.32
C GLY A 35 18.41 14.43 12.13
N ALA A 36 17.90 13.86 11.04
CA ALA A 36 17.37 14.66 9.94
C ALA A 36 15.95 15.19 10.24
N THR A 37 15.69 16.46 9.91
CA THR A 37 14.42 17.15 10.17
C THR A 37 13.38 16.78 9.11
N ALA A 38 12.60 15.73 9.38
CA ALA A 38 11.40 15.41 8.62
C ALA A 38 10.24 15.14 9.57
N HIS A 39 9.06 15.63 9.22
CA HIS A 39 7.85 15.30 9.98
C HIS A 39 7.63 13.79 9.95
N THR A 40 7.35 13.19 11.11
CA THR A 40 7.00 11.78 11.24
C THR A 40 5.53 11.68 11.64
N PHE A 41 4.81 10.68 11.13
CA PHE A 41 3.47 10.38 11.65
C PHE A 41 3.63 9.69 13.00
N GLY A 42 3.52 10.43 14.11
CA GLY A 42 3.57 9.87 15.45
C GLY A 42 4.84 9.05 15.73
N HIS A 43 6.00 9.55 15.33
CA HIS A 43 7.30 8.89 15.49
C HIS A 43 7.46 7.58 14.70
N LYS A 44 6.64 7.36 13.66
CA LYS A 44 6.87 6.27 12.70
C LYS A 44 8.27 6.36 12.09
N GLU A 45 8.88 5.19 11.94
CA GLU A 45 10.21 5.01 11.33
C GLU A 45 10.21 5.54 9.89
N LEU A 46 11.24 6.33 9.55
CA LEU A 46 11.50 6.74 8.19
C LEU A 46 12.62 5.88 7.59
N LEU A 47 12.41 5.48 6.35
CA LEU A 47 13.33 4.69 5.55
C LEU A 47 13.96 5.59 4.50
N ARG A 48 15.12 5.17 4.00
CA ARG A 48 15.78 5.85 2.88
C ARG A 48 15.22 5.32 1.57
N VAL A 49 14.47 6.15 0.87
CA VAL A 49 13.92 5.85 -0.47
C VAL A 49 14.27 7.02 -1.38
N ASP A 50 14.88 6.75 -2.54
CA ASP A 50 15.41 7.78 -3.47
C ASP A 50 16.30 8.82 -2.78
N GLY A 51 17.08 8.39 -1.78
CA GLY A 51 17.93 9.26 -0.96
C GLY A 51 17.19 10.18 0.01
N ARG A 52 15.86 10.04 0.15
CA ARG A 52 14.99 10.91 0.96
C ARG A 52 14.31 10.14 2.11
N PRO A 53 13.84 10.84 3.16
CA PRO A 53 13.06 10.22 4.24
C PRO A 53 11.65 9.90 3.74
N GLN A 54 11.28 8.62 3.75
CA GLN A 54 9.98 8.14 3.29
C GLN A 54 9.47 7.02 4.20
N PHE A 55 8.18 6.69 4.15
CA PHE A 55 7.65 5.51 4.86
C PHE A 55 7.74 4.23 4.00
N ALA A 56 7.53 3.07 4.62
CA ALA A 56 7.62 1.76 3.97
C ALA A 56 6.66 1.60 2.80
N GLU A 57 5.48 2.21 2.88
CA GLU A 57 4.48 2.25 1.82
C GLU A 57 5.06 2.87 0.55
N VAL A 58 5.89 3.91 0.67
CA VAL A 58 6.57 4.53 -0.48
C VAL A 58 7.72 3.66 -0.99
N ALA A 59 8.44 2.95 -0.12
CA ALA A 59 9.45 1.99 -0.55
C ALA A 59 8.83 0.87 -1.40
N ILE A 60 7.70 0.31 -0.95
CA ILE A 60 6.92 -0.71 -1.67
C ILE A 60 6.40 -0.17 -3.00
N LEU A 61 5.90 1.07 -3.01
CA LEU A 61 5.47 1.74 -4.23
C LEU A 61 6.63 1.86 -5.24
N ARG A 62 7.83 2.26 -4.80
CA ARG A 62 9.01 2.37 -5.70
C ARG A 62 9.44 1.02 -6.27
N LEU A 63 9.45 -0.03 -5.47
CA LEU A 63 9.70 -1.38 -5.97
C LEU A 63 8.70 -1.76 -7.09
N SER A 64 7.42 -1.44 -6.90
CA SER A 64 6.39 -1.69 -7.92
C SER A 64 6.65 -0.86 -9.19
N GLU A 65 6.98 0.42 -9.04
CA GLU A 65 7.27 1.33 -10.16
C GLU A 65 8.53 0.92 -10.94
N GLU A 66 9.57 0.41 -10.27
CA GLU A 66 10.77 -0.15 -10.90
C GLU A 66 10.46 -1.36 -11.79
N ALA A 67 9.43 -2.15 -11.46
CA ALA A 67 8.91 -3.23 -12.30
C ALA A 67 7.96 -2.75 -13.42
N GLY A 68 7.85 -1.44 -13.61
CA GLY A 68 7.02 -0.80 -14.64
C GLY A 68 5.53 -0.76 -14.29
N TRP A 69 5.17 -0.88 -13.02
CA TRP A 69 3.79 -0.62 -12.57
C TRP A 69 3.58 0.87 -12.35
N GLN A 70 2.34 1.33 -12.49
CA GLN A 70 1.93 2.60 -11.89
C GLN A 70 1.40 2.33 -10.48
N GLY A 71 1.43 3.30 -9.58
CA GLY A 71 0.84 3.09 -8.25
C GLY A 71 0.60 4.35 -7.43
N ARG A 72 -0.14 4.18 -6.33
CA ARG A 72 -0.38 5.19 -5.30
C ARG A 72 -0.24 4.59 -3.92
N TRP A 73 0.37 5.34 -3.02
CA TRP A 73 0.14 5.18 -1.59
C TRP A 73 -1.26 5.74 -1.28
N VAL A 74 -2.10 4.90 -0.68
CA VAL A 74 -3.46 5.24 -0.24
C VAL A 74 -3.43 5.57 1.26
N GLU A 75 -3.78 6.81 1.61
CA GLU A 75 -3.99 7.22 3.00
C GLU A 75 -5.48 7.35 3.30
N THR A 76 -5.94 6.64 4.32
CA THR A 76 -7.37 6.61 4.71
C THR A 76 -7.60 7.18 6.10
N TYR A 77 -6.57 7.29 6.92
CA TYR A 77 -6.65 7.81 8.28
C TYR A 77 -6.88 9.32 8.28
N GLY A 78 -7.91 9.75 9.03
CA GLY A 78 -8.30 11.16 9.09
C GLY A 78 -8.81 11.74 7.77
N LYS A 79 -9.08 10.90 6.76
CA LYS A 79 -9.66 11.31 5.47
C LYS A 79 -11.16 11.01 5.44
N PRO A 80 -11.95 11.80 4.67
CA PRO A 80 -13.37 11.47 4.46
C PRO A 80 -13.52 10.09 3.81
N ALA A 81 -14.60 9.37 4.15
CA ALA A 81 -14.81 7.97 3.78
C ALA A 81 -14.60 7.65 2.29
N LEU A 82 -15.02 8.53 1.39
CA LEU A 82 -14.92 8.35 -0.07
C LEU A 82 -13.86 9.23 -0.74
N ARG A 83 -12.99 9.88 0.04
CA ARG A 83 -11.95 10.79 -0.46
C ARG A 83 -10.60 10.47 0.22
N PRO A 84 -10.03 9.28 -0.01
CA PRO A 84 -8.70 8.95 0.50
C PRO A 84 -7.64 9.89 -0.08
N GLY A 85 -6.49 9.96 0.57
CA GLY A 85 -5.30 10.56 -0.03
C GLY A 85 -4.68 9.58 -1.02
N PHE A 86 -4.36 10.05 -2.23
CA PHE A 86 -3.56 9.30 -3.18
C PHE A 86 -2.23 10.01 -3.38
N TRP A 87 -1.16 9.41 -2.90
CA TRP A 87 0.16 10.04 -2.83
C TRP A 87 1.21 9.19 -3.56
N ARG A 88 2.32 9.83 -3.94
CA ARG A 88 3.50 9.14 -4.51
C ARG A 88 4.75 9.26 -3.64
N ALA A 89 4.68 10.08 -2.60
CA ALA A 89 5.75 10.34 -1.65
C ALA A 89 5.17 10.97 -0.37
N TRP A 90 5.93 10.84 0.70
CA TRP A 90 5.82 11.62 1.91
C TRP A 90 6.49 12.98 1.75
N HIS A 91 5.77 14.03 2.11
CA HIS A 91 6.23 15.40 2.14
C HIS A 91 6.86 15.67 3.51
N PRO A 92 8.09 16.23 3.56
CA PRO A 92 8.83 16.41 4.81
C PRO A 92 8.14 17.39 5.79
N HIS A 93 7.26 18.27 5.30
CA HIS A 93 6.44 19.17 6.12
C HIS A 93 5.13 18.56 6.64
N GLY A 94 4.90 17.26 6.40
CA GLY A 94 3.79 16.54 7.00
C GLY A 94 2.48 16.54 6.19
N PRO A 95 1.37 16.08 6.80
CA PRO A 95 0.15 15.72 6.09
C PRO A 95 -0.57 16.91 5.44
N SER A 96 -0.41 18.12 5.96
CA SER A 96 -0.99 19.35 5.41
C SER A 96 -0.32 19.79 4.10
N ALA A 97 0.93 19.39 3.87
CA ALA A 97 1.69 19.68 2.66
C ALA A 97 1.64 18.53 1.63
N GLN A 98 0.88 17.47 1.89
CA GLN A 98 0.78 16.33 0.99
C GLN A 98 0.14 16.70 -0.34
N VAL A 99 0.78 16.27 -1.43
CA VAL A 99 0.30 16.49 -2.79
C VAL A 99 -0.60 15.34 -3.20
N GLN A 100 -1.86 15.65 -3.53
CA GLN A 100 -2.79 14.69 -4.12
C GLN A 100 -2.39 14.39 -5.56
N VAL A 101 -2.28 13.11 -5.89
CA VAL A 101 -2.03 12.63 -7.24
C VAL A 101 -3.14 11.64 -7.58
N PRO A 102 -4.20 12.07 -8.29
CA PRO A 102 -5.31 11.20 -8.66
C PRO A 102 -4.85 9.98 -9.47
N ILE A 103 -5.65 8.93 -9.43
CA ILE A 103 -5.53 7.79 -10.35
C ILE A 103 -6.27 8.17 -11.63
N ALA A 104 -5.52 8.39 -12.71
CA ALA A 104 -6.08 8.82 -13.99
C ALA A 104 -6.65 7.65 -14.83
N ASP A 105 -6.26 6.41 -14.51
CA ASP A 105 -6.80 5.22 -15.16
C ASP A 105 -8.27 5.03 -14.73
N PRO A 106 -9.24 5.14 -15.67
CA PRO A 106 -10.66 5.05 -15.32
C PRO A 106 -11.03 3.68 -14.77
N GLY A 107 -10.49 2.60 -15.33
CA GLY A 107 -10.82 1.23 -14.93
C GLY A 107 -10.34 0.92 -13.51
N VAL A 108 -9.16 1.42 -13.14
CA VAL A 108 -8.65 1.32 -11.76
C VAL A 108 -9.52 2.14 -10.81
N ASN A 109 -9.84 3.38 -11.18
CA ASN A 109 -10.62 4.27 -10.32
C ASN A 109 -12.05 3.72 -10.09
N GLU A 110 -12.72 3.29 -11.16
CA GLU A 110 -14.03 2.63 -11.12
C GLU A 110 -14.00 1.38 -10.24
N ARG A 111 -12.98 0.53 -10.40
CA ARG A 111 -12.81 -0.67 -9.57
C ARG A 111 -12.65 -0.31 -8.10
N LEU A 112 -11.81 0.67 -7.75
CA LEU A 112 -11.63 1.10 -6.36
C LEU A 112 -12.92 1.65 -5.75
N HIS A 113 -13.70 2.43 -6.51
CA HIS A 113 -14.99 2.93 -6.05
C HIS A 113 -16.04 1.83 -5.91
N ALA A 114 -16.06 0.84 -6.80
CA ALA A 114 -16.92 -0.34 -6.65
C ALA A 114 -16.59 -1.12 -5.37
N ILE A 115 -15.31 -1.30 -5.06
CA ILE A 115 -14.85 -1.93 -3.81
C ILE A 115 -15.27 -1.10 -2.61
N ALA A 116 -15.08 0.22 -2.66
CA ALA A 116 -15.49 1.12 -1.57
C ALA A 116 -17.01 1.06 -1.32
N ALA A 117 -17.83 0.99 -2.37
CA ALA A 117 -19.26 0.79 -2.26
C ALA A 117 -19.60 -0.56 -1.59
N ALA A 118 -18.98 -1.65 -2.04
CA ALA A 118 -19.12 -2.98 -1.45
C ALA A 118 -18.56 -3.10 -0.01
N ASN A 119 -17.69 -2.17 0.40
CA ASN A 119 -17.14 -2.03 1.75
C ASN A 119 -17.96 -1.07 2.63
N GLY A 120 -19.20 -0.74 2.25
CA GLY A 120 -20.07 0.14 3.02
C GLY A 120 -19.83 1.63 2.75
N ASN A 121 -19.59 2.00 1.49
CA ASN A 121 -19.29 3.36 1.04
C ASN A 121 -18.10 3.99 1.76
N THR A 122 -17.00 3.24 1.92
CA THR A 122 -15.79 3.73 2.56
C THR A 122 -14.52 3.08 2.03
N PHE A 123 -13.47 3.88 1.87
CA PHE A 123 -12.09 3.45 1.67
C PHE A 123 -11.41 2.95 2.96
N GLY A 124 -12.09 3.01 4.10
CA GLY A 124 -11.55 2.54 5.37
C GLY A 124 -11.10 1.08 5.30
N GLY A 125 -9.81 0.85 5.53
CA GLY A 125 -9.18 -0.47 5.42
C GLY A 125 -8.63 -0.80 4.04
N CYS A 126 -8.72 0.10 3.05
CA CYS A 126 -7.95 0.00 1.81
C CYS A 126 -6.46 -0.17 2.14
N TRP A 127 -5.81 -1.05 1.39
CA TRP A 127 -4.43 -1.42 1.63
C TRP A 127 -3.50 -0.29 1.20
N ASP A 128 -2.36 -0.20 1.86
CA ASP A 128 -1.50 0.98 1.81
C ASP A 128 -1.03 1.34 0.40
N VAL A 129 -0.76 0.36 -0.47
CA VAL A 129 -0.31 0.61 -1.85
C VAL A 129 -1.27 -0.05 -2.82
N VAL A 130 -1.70 0.72 -3.81
CA VAL A 130 -2.41 0.23 -4.98
C VAL A 130 -1.51 0.41 -6.19
N ALA A 131 -1.24 -0.68 -6.92
CA ALA A 131 -0.43 -0.67 -8.12
C ALA A 131 -1.21 -1.28 -9.30
N TRP A 132 -1.02 -0.77 -10.51
CA TRP A 132 -1.69 -1.28 -11.71
C TRP A 132 -0.77 -1.30 -12.92
N LYS A 133 -1.00 -2.30 -13.79
CA LYS A 133 -0.26 -2.53 -15.03
C LYS A 133 -1.05 -3.48 -15.92
N ASP A 134 -1.16 -3.17 -17.22
CA ASP A 134 -1.77 -4.04 -18.23
C ASP A 134 -3.16 -4.61 -17.82
N GLY A 135 -4.01 -3.75 -17.27
CA GLY A 135 -5.36 -4.12 -16.81
C GLY A 135 -5.42 -4.90 -15.49
N ARG A 136 -4.27 -5.20 -14.87
CA ARG A 136 -4.20 -5.80 -13.52
C ARG A 136 -4.11 -4.72 -12.45
N LEU A 137 -4.76 -5.00 -11.32
CA LEU A 137 -4.75 -4.19 -10.11
C LEU A 137 -4.21 -5.03 -8.96
N VAL A 138 -3.24 -4.51 -8.22
CA VAL A 138 -2.63 -5.17 -7.07
C VAL A 138 -2.69 -4.27 -5.85
N PHE A 139 -2.91 -4.88 -4.69
CA PHE A 139 -2.95 -4.25 -3.37
C PHE A 139 -1.81 -4.79 -2.53
N ALA A 140 -1.01 -3.89 -1.95
CA ALA A 140 0.06 -4.24 -1.04
C ALA A 140 -0.13 -3.54 0.32
N GLU A 141 -0.13 -4.33 1.39
CA GLU A 141 -0.29 -3.85 2.76
C GLU A 141 1.06 -3.90 3.49
N SER A 142 1.50 -2.76 4.02
CA SER A 142 2.76 -2.58 4.72
C SER A 142 2.62 -3.01 6.18
N LYS A 143 3.48 -3.93 6.64
CA LYS A 143 3.53 -4.34 8.05
C LYS A 143 4.96 -4.43 8.55
N ARG A 144 5.32 -3.66 9.58
CA ARG A 144 6.59 -3.84 10.27
C ARG A 144 6.56 -5.12 11.09
N LYS A 145 7.49 -6.03 10.80
CA LYS A 145 7.62 -7.32 11.48
C LYS A 145 7.67 -7.13 13.01
N GLY A 146 6.83 -7.89 13.72
CA GLY A 146 6.76 -7.89 15.18
C GLY A 146 6.14 -6.64 15.81
N LYS A 147 5.76 -5.62 15.04
CA LYS A 147 5.08 -4.41 15.54
C LYS A 147 3.65 -4.30 15.03
N ASP A 148 3.46 -4.45 13.72
CA ASP A 148 2.15 -4.27 13.11
C ASP A 148 1.38 -5.58 13.02
N ARG A 149 0.05 -5.46 13.00
CA ARG A 149 -0.88 -6.56 12.77
C ARG A 149 -1.92 -6.13 11.74
N ILE A 150 -2.49 -7.10 11.04
CA ILE A 150 -3.62 -6.86 10.15
C ILE A 150 -4.84 -6.50 11.00
N ARG A 151 -5.60 -5.50 10.54
CA ARG A 151 -6.81 -5.00 11.19
C ARG A 151 -8.04 -5.62 10.55
N ALA A 152 -9.13 -5.73 11.32
CA ALA A 152 -10.42 -6.22 10.79
C ALA A 152 -10.92 -5.40 9.59
N THR A 153 -10.66 -4.09 9.57
CA THR A 153 -10.99 -3.21 8.43
C THR A 153 -10.28 -3.62 7.14
N GLN A 154 -9.05 -4.12 7.22
CA GLN A 154 -8.25 -4.56 6.07
C GLN A 154 -8.73 -5.91 5.54
N VAL A 155 -9.21 -6.79 6.43
CA VAL A 155 -9.89 -8.04 6.04
C VAL A 155 -11.20 -7.73 5.32
N ARG A 156 -12.02 -6.81 5.84
CA ARG A 156 -13.26 -6.41 5.15
C ARG A 156 -13.02 -5.81 3.76
N TRP A 157 -11.96 -4.99 3.60
CA TRP A 157 -11.59 -4.45 2.29
C TRP A 157 -11.23 -5.57 1.31
N LEU A 158 -10.41 -6.54 1.75
CA LEU A 158 -10.10 -7.74 0.96
C LEU A 158 -11.37 -8.46 0.53
N GLU A 159 -12.27 -8.78 1.47
CA GLU A 159 -13.53 -9.48 1.17
C GLU A 159 -14.43 -8.68 0.22
N ALA A 160 -14.49 -7.36 0.35
CA ALA A 160 -15.21 -6.49 -0.58
C ALA A 160 -14.59 -6.54 -1.98
N ALA A 161 -13.27 -6.53 -2.08
CA ALA A 161 -12.57 -6.61 -3.35
C ALA A 161 -12.76 -7.95 -4.07
N LEU A 162 -12.78 -9.06 -3.32
CA LEU A 162 -13.10 -10.37 -3.86
C LEU A 162 -14.53 -10.41 -4.42
N ARG A 163 -15.52 -9.80 -3.74
CA ARG A 163 -16.89 -9.65 -4.28
C ARG A 163 -16.95 -8.80 -5.54
N CYS A 164 -16.01 -7.88 -5.72
CA CYS A 164 -15.86 -7.07 -6.93
C CYS A 164 -14.99 -7.75 -8.02
N GLY A 165 -14.69 -9.04 -7.88
CA GLY A 165 -13.98 -9.82 -8.88
C GLY A 165 -12.47 -9.56 -8.93
N CYS A 166 -11.86 -9.14 -7.82
CA CYS A 166 -10.41 -9.25 -7.65
C CYS A 166 -10.05 -10.68 -7.23
N ALA A 167 -8.86 -11.14 -7.57
CA ALA A 167 -8.36 -12.44 -7.14
C ALA A 167 -7.56 -12.31 -5.82
N LEU A 168 -7.36 -13.41 -5.09
CA LEU A 168 -6.53 -13.37 -3.87
C LEU A 168 -5.07 -13.04 -4.20
N GLU A 169 -4.61 -13.43 -5.39
CA GLU A 169 -3.27 -13.19 -5.91
C GLU A 169 -3.02 -11.72 -6.28
N ASP A 170 -4.08 -10.90 -6.33
CA ASP A 170 -3.98 -9.46 -6.47
C ASP A 170 -3.67 -8.77 -5.13
N PHE A 171 -3.59 -9.53 -4.02
CA PHE A 171 -3.29 -9.02 -2.69
C PHE A 171 -1.98 -9.58 -2.16
N MET A 172 -1.17 -8.75 -1.51
CA MET A 172 0.05 -9.17 -0.85
C MET A 172 0.36 -8.37 0.42
N VAL A 173 0.72 -9.07 1.50
CA VAL A 173 1.29 -8.40 2.68
C VAL A 173 2.79 -8.27 2.50
N VAL A 174 3.30 -7.05 2.58
CA VAL A 174 4.74 -6.80 2.59
C VAL A 174 5.17 -6.61 4.04
N GLU A 175 5.72 -7.69 4.61
CA GLU A 175 6.28 -7.64 5.94
C GLU A 175 7.73 -7.14 5.87
N TRP A 176 8.05 -6.08 6.60
CA TRP A 176 9.36 -5.42 6.49
C TRP A 176 10.10 -5.26 7.83
N THR A 177 11.43 -5.20 7.72
CA THR A 177 12.34 -4.82 8.79
C THR A 177 13.24 -3.66 8.35
N VAL A 178 13.86 -3.01 9.33
CA VAL A 178 15.00 -2.11 9.08
C VAL A 178 16.24 -2.98 8.89
N GLY A 179 17.03 -2.70 7.85
CA GLY A 179 18.31 -3.36 7.56
C GLY A 179 19.48 -2.82 8.37
#